data_AF-A0A924NSK4-F1
#
_entry.id   AF-A0A924NSK4-F1
#
_cell.length_a   1.000
_cell.length_b   1.000
_cell.length_c   1.000
_cell.angle_alpha   90.00
_cell.angle_beta   90.00
_cell.angle_gamma   90.00
#
_symmetry.space_group_name_H-M   'P 1'
#
loop_
_entity.id
_entity.type
_entity.pdbx_description
1 polymer ?
#
loop_
_entity_poly.entity_id
_entity_poly.type
_entity_poly.pdbx_seq_one_letter_code
_entity_poly.pdbx_strand_id
1 'polypeptide(L)'
;MIFQITPTDLTQWLQSQTAPVVLDVREPGEWQAASVQAEGFTLVQLSMNDIPARLAELDPQQAIACLCHHGARSQRVAQFLVQNGFENVVNIAGGIDAWSLQRDASVTRY
;
A
#
# COMPACT_ATOMS: atom_id res chain seq x y z
N MET A 1 16.92 -2.50 1.50
CA MET A 1 16.40 -1.11 1.54
C MET A 1 15.09 -1.11 0.77
N ILE A 2 13.99 -0.58 1.33
CA ILE A 2 12.69 -0.58 0.65
C ILE A 2 12.54 0.71 -0.17
N PHE A 3 12.17 0.56 -1.43
CA PHE A 3 11.91 1.71 -2.31
C PHE A 3 10.70 2.51 -1.80
N GLN A 4 10.85 3.82 -1.74
CA GLN A 4 9.81 4.76 -1.32
C GLN A 4 9.25 5.43 -2.57
N ILE A 5 7.93 5.43 -2.70
CA ILE A 5 7.23 6.09 -3.81
C ILE A 5 6.27 7.14 -3.26
N THR A 6 6.26 8.32 -3.85
CA THR A 6 5.26 9.34 -3.49
C THR A 6 3.92 9.02 -4.14
N PRO A 7 2.78 9.46 -3.59
CA PRO A 7 1.49 9.31 -4.25
C PRO A 7 1.42 9.97 -5.64
N THR A 8 2.19 11.04 -5.86
CA THR A 8 2.33 11.70 -7.17
C THR A 8 2.96 10.76 -8.21
N ASP A 9 4.06 10.09 -7.84
CA ASP A 9 4.80 9.19 -8.73
C ASP A 9 4.13 7.82 -8.88
N LEU A 10 3.20 7.49 -7.96
CA LEU A 10 2.53 6.19 -7.92
C LEU A 10 1.82 5.86 -9.24
N THR A 11 1.23 6.82 -9.94
CA THR A 11 0.54 6.57 -11.22
C THR A 11 1.48 5.95 -12.25
N GLN A 12 2.68 6.50 -12.38
CA GLN A 12 3.66 6.01 -13.34
C GLN A 12 4.13 4.61 -12.98
N TRP A 13 4.36 4.35 -11.69
CA TRP A 13 4.72 3.01 -11.23
C TRP A 13 3.61 2.01 -11.49
N LEU A 14 2.35 2.33 -11.18
CA LEU A 14 1.20 1.46 -11.45
C LEU A 14 1.10 1.07 -12.92
N GLN A 15 1.30 2.03 -13.82
CA GLN A 15 1.27 1.79 -15.28
C GLN A 15 2.43 0.92 -15.78
N SER A 16 3.53 0.82 -15.03
CA SER A 16 4.67 -0.03 -15.39
C SER A 16 4.56 -1.46 -14.85
N GLN A 17 3.52 -1.79 -14.08
CA GLN A 17 3.31 -3.11 -13.49
C GLN A 17 2.15 -3.84 -14.15
N THR A 18 2.23 -5.17 -14.17
CA THR A 18 1.10 -6.02 -14.56
C THR A 18 0.27 -6.33 -13.31
N ALA A 19 -0.99 -5.88 -13.28
CA ALA A 19 -1.93 -6.10 -12.18
C ALA A 19 -1.37 -5.77 -10.78
N PRO A 20 -0.87 -4.53 -10.54
CA PRO A 20 -0.32 -4.15 -9.24
C PRO A 20 -1.37 -4.16 -8.13
N VAL A 21 -0.90 -4.37 -6.90
CA VAL A 21 -1.70 -4.34 -5.68
C VAL A 21 -1.30 -3.12 -4.83
N VAL A 22 -2.29 -2.40 -4.31
CA VAL A 22 -2.10 -1.50 -3.18
C VAL A 22 -2.57 -2.23 -1.92
N LEU A 23 -1.63 -2.51 -1.02
CA LEU A 23 -1.88 -3.20 0.24
C LEU A 23 -2.06 -2.17 1.35
N ASP A 24 -3.30 -1.94 1.75
CA ASP A 24 -3.66 -1.06 2.86
C ASP A 24 -3.58 -1.82 4.19
N VAL A 25 -2.58 -1.47 4.99
CA VAL A 25 -2.24 -2.15 6.25
C VAL A 25 -2.77 -1.44 7.50
N ARG A 26 -3.66 -0.46 7.29
CA ARG A 26 -4.36 0.24 8.37
C ARG A 26 -5.37 -0.69 9.05
N GLU A 27 -6.01 -0.21 10.12
CA GLU A 27 -7.03 -0.98 10.81
C GLU A 27 -8.43 -0.82 10.18
N PRO A 28 -9.38 -1.75 10.42
CA PRO A 28 -10.70 -1.71 9.78
C PRO A 28 -11.48 -0.42 10.02
N GLY A 29 -11.34 0.18 11.20
CA GLY A 29 -11.96 1.48 11.50
C GLY A 29 -11.40 2.63 10.65
N GLU A 30 -10.12 2.56 10.27
CA GLU A 30 -9.48 3.56 9.40
C GLU A 30 -9.95 3.42 7.95
N TRP A 31 -10.16 2.19 7.46
CA TRP A 31 -10.72 1.95 6.13
C TRP A 31 -12.14 2.48 5.99
N GLN A 32 -12.96 2.32 7.04
CA GLN A 32 -14.32 2.85 7.09
C GLN A 32 -14.35 4.38 7.13
N ALA A 33 -13.38 5.01 7.81
CA ALA A 33 -13.27 6.46 7.87
C ALA A 33 -12.80 7.06 6.54
N ALA A 34 -11.84 6.40 5.88
CA ALA A 34 -11.31 6.81 4.59
C ALA A 34 -10.70 5.61 3.85
N SER A 35 -10.97 5.48 2.56
CA SER A 35 -10.34 4.48 1.70
C SER A 35 -9.97 5.10 0.36
N VAL A 36 -8.90 4.59 -0.25
CA VAL A 36 -8.53 4.95 -1.61
C VAL A 36 -9.43 4.24 -2.62
N GLN A 37 -9.62 4.85 -3.79
CA GLN A 37 -10.31 4.22 -4.91
C GLN A 37 -9.32 3.44 -5.78
N ALA A 38 -9.71 2.23 -6.18
CA ALA A 38 -8.90 1.35 -7.00
C ALA A 38 -8.91 1.80 -8.47
N GLU A 39 -7.81 2.44 -8.89
CA GLU A 39 -7.64 2.96 -10.26
C GLU A 39 -6.36 2.43 -10.89
N GLY A 40 -6.48 1.39 -11.72
CA GLY A 40 -5.32 0.73 -12.33
C GLY A 40 -4.54 -0.18 -11.38
N PHE A 41 -5.14 -0.55 -10.25
CA PHE A 41 -4.59 -1.50 -9.27
C PHE A 41 -5.71 -2.25 -8.55
N THR A 42 -5.35 -3.34 -7.87
CA THR A 42 -6.23 -4.03 -6.93
C THR A 42 -5.98 -3.51 -5.51
N LEU A 43 -7.03 -3.07 -4.81
CA LEU A 43 -6.93 -2.70 -3.41
C LEU A 43 -7.10 -3.95 -2.52
N VAL A 44 -6.12 -4.24 -1.68
CA VAL A 44 -6.19 -5.28 -0.65
C VAL A 44 -6.10 -4.62 0.71
N GLN A 45 -7.10 -4.86 1.56
CA GLN A 45 -7.16 -4.36 2.93
C GLN A 45 -6.83 -5.49 3.91
N LEU A 46 -5.68 -5.39 4.57
CA LEU A 46 -5.18 -6.40 5.49
C LEU A 46 -4.36 -5.73 6.59
N SER A 47 -4.91 -5.65 7.81
CA SER A 47 -4.25 -5.01 8.94
C SER A 47 -2.84 -5.54 9.14
N MET A 48 -1.89 -4.66 9.48
CA MET A 48 -0.48 -5.02 9.70
C MET A 48 -0.30 -6.29 10.58
N ASN A 49 -1.12 -6.45 11.62
CA ASN A 49 -1.03 -7.57 12.55
C ASN A 49 -1.53 -8.91 11.97
N ASP A 50 -2.39 -8.88 10.96
CA ASP A 50 -2.96 -10.07 10.34
C ASP A 50 -2.06 -10.63 9.22
N ILE A 51 -1.15 -9.81 8.69
CA ILE A 51 -0.29 -10.15 7.55
C ILE A 51 0.49 -11.46 7.76
N PRO A 52 1.16 -11.72 8.90
CA PRO A 52 1.90 -12.96 9.06
C PRO A 52 1.02 -14.22 8.96
N ALA A 53 -0.21 -14.16 9.46
CA ALA A 53 -1.15 -15.28 9.43
C ALA A 53 -1.82 -15.44 8.06
N ARG A 54 -1.95 -14.34 7.30
CA ARG A 54 -2.66 -14.26 6.02
C ARG A 54 -1.72 -14.03 4.83
N LEU A 55 -0.41 -14.28 5.01
CA LEU A 55 0.61 -14.04 4.00
C LEU A 55 0.33 -14.80 2.70
N ALA A 56 -0.25 -16.00 2.79
CA ALA A 56 -0.60 -16.84 1.65
C ALA A 56 -1.72 -16.27 0.76
N GLU A 57 -2.41 -15.21 1.19
CA GLU A 57 -3.40 -14.50 0.36
C GLU A 57 -2.74 -13.51 -0.61
N LEU A 58 -1.46 -13.20 -0.39
CA LEU A 58 -0.67 -12.30 -1.23
C LEU A 58 0.21 -13.12 -2.18
N ASP A 59 0.27 -12.72 -3.45
CA ASP A 59 1.14 -13.35 -4.44
C ASP A 59 2.55 -12.72 -4.40
N PRO A 60 3.61 -13.49 -4.10
CA PRO A 60 4.99 -12.99 -4.07
C PRO A 60 5.49 -12.42 -5.41
N GLN A 61 4.86 -12.78 -6.53
CA GLN A 61 5.24 -12.31 -7.87
C GLN A 61 4.54 -10.98 -8.24
N GLN A 62 3.51 -10.57 -7.51
CA GLN A 62 2.81 -9.32 -7.77
C GLN A 62 3.59 -8.11 -7.26
N ALA A 63 3.46 -7.00 -7.98
CA ALA A 63 3.94 -5.72 -7.53
C ALA A 63 3.04 -5.18 -6.41
N ILE A 64 3.60 -4.93 -5.22
CA ILE A 64 2.84 -4.49 -4.04
C ILE A 64 3.31 -3.11 -3.57
N ALA A 65 2.40 -2.14 -3.57
CA ALA A 65 2.58 -0.84 -2.91
C ALA A 65 1.91 -0.85 -1.54
N CYS A 66 2.70 -0.81 -0.46
CA CYS A 66 2.18 -0.80 0.90
C CYS A 66 1.73 0.60 1.31
N LEU A 67 0.50 0.71 1.83
CA LEU A 67 -0.14 1.94 2.28
C LEU A 67 -0.48 1.86 3.76
N CYS A 68 -0.18 2.91 4.53
CA CYS A 68 -0.76 3.12 5.84
C CYS A 68 -1.13 4.59 6.04
N HIS A 69 -1.35 5.03 7.28
CA HIS A 69 -1.69 6.44 7.56
C HIS A 69 -0.59 7.44 7.13
N HIS A 70 0.65 7.24 7.57
CA HIS A 70 1.79 8.15 7.31
C HIS A 70 3.03 7.47 6.69
N GLY A 71 2.95 6.21 6.29
CA GLY A 71 4.05 5.46 5.68
C GLY A 71 4.92 4.61 6.64
N ALA A 72 4.82 4.81 7.96
CA ALA A 72 5.67 4.10 8.92
C ALA A 72 5.28 2.61 9.13
N ARG A 73 3.99 2.32 9.32
CA ARG A 73 3.49 0.92 9.43
C ARG A 73 3.71 0.14 8.13
N SER A 74 3.39 0.75 6.99
CA SER A 74 3.55 0.14 5.67
C SER A 74 5.02 -0.10 5.31
N GLN A 75 5.95 0.74 5.77
CA GLN A 75 7.38 0.47 5.61
C GLN A 75 7.81 -0.82 6.33
N ARG A 76 7.31 -1.06 7.55
CA ARG A 76 7.60 -2.31 8.30
C ARG A 76 7.01 -3.52 7.59
N VAL A 77 5.79 -3.39 7.07
CA VAL A 77 5.16 -4.44 6.27
C VAL A 77 5.96 -4.71 4.99
N ALA A 78 6.38 -3.68 4.27
CA ALA A 78 7.16 -3.86 3.06
C ALA A 78 8.48 -4.59 3.33
N GLN A 79 9.14 -4.29 4.45
CA GLN A 79 10.32 -5.03 4.92
C GLN A 79 10.00 -6.50 5.21
N PHE A 80 8.90 -6.75 5.90
CA PHE A 80 8.43 -8.11 6.19
C PHE A 80 8.15 -8.89 4.92
N LEU A 81 7.44 -8.32 3.94
CA LEU A 81 7.15 -8.97 2.66
C LEU A 81 8.44 -9.32 1.90
N VAL A 82 9.38 -8.37 1.78
CA VAL A 82 10.66 -8.64 1.13
C VAL A 82 11.45 -9.76 1.82
N GLN A 83 11.43 -9.81 3.16
CA GLN A 83 12.04 -10.90 3.92
C GLN A 83 11.39 -12.27 3.67
N ASN A 84 10.13 -12.28 3.22
CA ASN A 84 9.37 -13.48 2.89
C ASN A 84 9.32 -13.77 1.38
N GLY A 85 10.21 -13.17 0.58
CA GLY A 85 10.39 -13.52 -0.83
C GLY A 85 9.55 -12.74 -1.82
N PHE A 86 8.90 -11.65 -1.40
CA PHE A 86 8.24 -10.73 -2.31
C PHE A 86 9.29 -9.83 -2.98
N GLU A 87 9.37 -9.89 -4.30
CA GLU A 87 10.48 -9.26 -5.04
C GLU A 87 10.21 -7.78 -5.38
N ASN A 88 8.94 -7.42 -5.61
CA ASN A 88 8.54 -6.10 -6.09
C ASN A 88 7.63 -5.41 -5.07
N VAL A 89 8.24 -4.86 -4.01
CA VAL A 89 7.52 -4.19 -2.92
C VAL A 89 8.02 -2.77 -2.75
N VAL A 90 7.08 -1.82 -2.76
CA VAL A 90 7.33 -0.39 -2.52
C VAL A 90 6.50 0.10 -1.34
N ASN A 91 6.97 1.15 -0.67
CA ASN A 91 6.23 1.84 0.37
C ASN A 91 5.70 3.17 -0.15
N ILE A 92 4.41 3.45 0.04
CA ILE A 92 3.82 4.75 -0.28
C ILE A 92 4.23 5.75 0.81
N ALA A 93 5.15 6.64 0.46
CA ALA A 93 5.69 7.65 1.35
C ALA A 93 4.61 8.67 1.74
N GLY A 94 4.51 8.95 3.05
CA GLY A 94 3.48 9.84 3.59
C GLY A 94 2.08 9.22 3.70
N GLY A 95 1.90 7.97 3.25
CA GLY A 95 0.67 7.21 3.45
C GLY A 95 -0.58 7.84 2.82
N ILE A 96 -1.74 7.51 3.38
CA ILE A 96 -3.04 7.99 2.88
C ILE A 96 -3.23 9.50 3.11
N ASP A 97 -2.53 10.09 4.10
CA ASP A 97 -2.55 11.54 4.29
C ASP A 97 -1.92 12.26 3.09
N ALA A 98 -0.72 11.83 2.68
CA ALA A 98 -0.09 12.36 1.47
C ALA A 98 -0.87 12.00 0.21
N TRP A 99 -1.52 10.83 0.16
CA TRP A 99 -2.39 10.44 -0.96
C TRP A 99 -3.52 11.44 -1.16
N SER A 100 -4.19 11.83 -0.08
CA SER A 100 -5.25 12.84 -0.12
C SER A 100 -4.76 14.18 -0.70
N LEU A 101 -3.53 14.58 -0.35
CA LEU A 101 -2.96 15.86 -0.76
C LEU A 101 -2.43 15.86 -2.20
N GLN A 102 -1.91 14.73 -2.69
CA GLN A 102 -1.09 14.70 -3.90
C GLN A 102 -1.72 13.93 -5.05
N ARG A 103 -2.68 13.04 -4.76
CA ARG A 103 -3.24 12.13 -5.76
C ARG A 103 -4.76 12.22 -5.85
N ASP A 104 -5.46 12.20 -4.71
CA ASP A 104 -6.93 12.18 -4.69
C ASP A 104 -7.49 12.96 -3.49
N ALA A 105 -7.86 14.21 -3.74
CA ALA A 105 -8.41 15.11 -2.73
C ALA A 105 -9.81 14.69 -2.22
N SER A 106 -10.45 13.69 -2.83
CA SER A 106 -11.72 13.15 -2.33
C SER A 106 -11.54 12.24 -1.11
N VAL A 107 -10.31 11.74 -0.88
CA VAL A 107 -9.99 10.93 0.30
C VAL A 107 -9.97 11.82 1.54
N THR A 108 -10.88 11.54 2.48
CA THR A 108 -10.97 12.26 3.76
C THR A 108 -9.69 12.08 4.59
N ARG A 109 -9.21 13.20 5.16
CA ARG A 109 -8.10 13.21 6.11
C ARG A 109 -8.64 13.11 7.54
N TYR A 110 -7.91 12.42 8.41
CA TYR A 110 -8.28 12.16 9.81
C TYR A 110 -7.05 12.14 10.70
#